data_AF-A0A954RBH6-F1
#
_entry.id   AF-A0A954RBH6-F1
#
_cell.length_a   1.000
_cell.length_b   1.000
_cell.length_c   1.000
_cell.angle_alpha   90.00
_cell.angle_beta   90.00
_cell.angle_gamma   90.00
#
_symmetry.space_group_name_H-M   'P 1'
#
loop_
_entity.id
_entity.type
_entity.pdbx_description
1 polymer ?
#
loop_
_entity_poly.entity_id
_entity_poly.type
_entity_poly.pdbx_seq_one_letter_code
_entity_poly.pdbx_strand_id
1 'polypeptide(L)'
;MRSFPRQWRTLCLMGLSGLAGCQHGHGPLGVDRCADYPPGAVPQPAGTFNCEWQQAQAERAEQDAFVFYQYEWQLDAAALSPFGNRHVAQVAAGLEARPYPIVIEPSGNAQLDEARRMALYEKLAELNAIAEPNRIIVARPQAEPMYGLEAPIVGRGFIGAGGAGGQGGRGGQAGGFGGGANGGGFGGGGMGGGGFGGGMGGMF
;
A
#
# COMPACT_ATOMS: atom_id res chain seq x y z
N MET A 1 -53.23 -58.06 22.71
CA MET A 1 -52.99 -56.62 22.50
C MET A 1 -51.52 -56.35 22.81
N ARG A 2 -50.70 -56.09 21.80
CA ARG A 2 -49.25 -55.87 21.95
C ARG A 2 -48.97 -54.37 21.82
N SER A 3 -48.49 -53.74 22.90
CA SER A 3 -48.08 -52.33 22.92
C SER A 3 -46.66 -52.20 22.35
N PHE A 4 -46.51 -51.32 21.36
CA PHE A 4 -45.23 -51.01 20.71
C PHE A 4 -44.44 -49.95 21.51
N PRO A 5 -43.09 -50.02 21.55
CA PRO A 5 -42.25 -49.13 22.35
C PRO A 5 -42.00 -47.75 21.72
N ARG A 6 -41.89 -46.78 22.61
CA ARG A 6 -41.90 -45.32 22.44
C ARG A 6 -40.49 -44.76 22.16
N GLN A 7 -39.78 -45.30 21.16
CA GLN A 7 -38.37 -44.93 20.89
C GLN A 7 -38.07 -44.37 19.49
N TRP A 8 -39.08 -44.12 18.64
CA TRP A 8 -38.85 -43.66 17.24
C TRP A 8 -39.05 -42.15 17.01
N ARG A 9 -38.99 -41.30 18.04
CA ARG A 9 -39.22 -39.86 17.85
C ARG A 9 -37.96 -38.98 17.92
N THR A 10 -36.80 -39.57 18.16
CA THR A 10 -35.56 -38.80 18.43
C THR A 10 -34.49 -38.98 17.36
N LEU A 11 -34.86 -39.28 16.11
CA LEU A 11 -33.90 -39.58 15.03
C LEU A 11 -34.19 -38.89 13.69
N CYS A 12 -35.00 -37.81 13.69
CA CYS A 12 -35.27 -37.02 12.47
C CYS A 12 -34.74 -35.58 12.49
N LEU A 13 -34.04 -35.14 13.55
CA LEU A 13 -33.62 -33.73 13.71
C LEU A 13 -32.10 -33.49 13.59
N MET A 14 -31.35 -34.44 13.00
CA MET A 14 -29.93 -34.28 12.68
C MET A 14 -29.64 -34.71 11.23
N GLY A 15 -30.34 -34.12 10.25
CA GLY A 15 -30.21 -34.50 8.84
C GLY A 15 -30.27 -33.35 7.85
N LEU A 16 -30.05 -32.10 8.26
CA LEU A 16 -30.31 -30.93 7.39
C LEU A 16 -29.38 -29.74 7.63
N SER A 17 -28.11 -29.99 7.97
CA SER A 17 -27.09 -28.93 8.08
C SER A 17 -25.90 -29.10 7.12
N GLY A 18 -25.99 -30.03 6.15
CA GLY A 18 -24.86 -30.46 5.33
C GLY A 18 -24.77 -29.93 3.90
N LEU A 19 -25.61 -28.98 3.46
CA LEU A 19 -25.67 -28.57 2.04
C LEU A 19 -25.79 -27.05 1.82
N ALA A 20 -25.14 -26.24 2.64
CA ALA A 20 -24.87 -24.84 2.31
C ALA A 20 -23.47 -24.70 1.67
N GLY A 21 -23.17 -25.55 0.68
CA GLY A 21 -22.13 -25.23 -0.30
C GLY A 21 -22.66 -24.17 -1.25
N CYS A 22 -21.78 -23.34 -1.82
CA CYS A 22 -22.13 -22.32 -2.81
C CYS A 22 -22.80 -22.98 -4.04
N GLN A 23 -24.12 -23.15 -4.00
CA GLN A 23 -24.90 -23.50 -5.16
C GLN A 23 -24.96 -22.28 -6.08
N HIS A 24 -24.65 -22.50 -7.36
CA HIS A 24 -24.64 -21.54 -8.46
C HIS A 24 -26.06 -21.02 -8.73
N GLY A 25 -26.60 -20.25 -7.78
CA GLY A 25 -27.87 -19.58 -7.91
C GLY A 25 -27.71 -18.38 -8.82
N HIS A 26 -28.11 -18.52 -10.08
CA HIS A 26 -28.43 -17.39 -10.93
C HIS A 26 -29.32 -16.44 -10.11
N GLY A 27 -28.85 -15.22 -9.85
CA GLY A 27 -29.70 -14.21 -9.23
C GLY A 27 -30.97 -13.99 -10.07
N PRO A 28 -32.00 -13.31 -9.55
CA PRO A 28 -33.24 -13.04 -10.29
C PRO A 28 -33.03 -12.24 -11.60
N LEU A 29 -31.81 -11.75 -11.84
CA LEU A 29 -31.38 -11.04 -13.05
C LEU A 29 -30.45 -11.88 -13.95
N GLY A 30 -30.26 -13.18 -13.70
CA GLY A 30 -29.41 -14.06 -14.52
C GLY A 30 -27.91 -13.78 -14.45
N VAL A 31 -27.45 -12.87 -13.58
CA VAL A 31 -26.03 -12.55 -13.43
C VAL A 31 -25.35 -13.66 -12.64
N ASP A 32 -24.47 -14.40 -13.31
CA ASP A 32 -23.54 -15.32 -12.66
C ASP A 32 -22.40 -14.51 -12.03
N ARG A 33 -22.43 -14.39 -10.70
CA ARG A 33 -21.39 -13.67 -9.92
C ARG A 33 -20.05 -14.43 -9.88
N CYS A 34 -20.03 -15.66 -10.39
CA CYS A 34 -18.89 -16.54 -10.39
C CYS A 34 -18.43 -16.93 -11.80
N ALA A 35 -18.92 -16.26 -12.86
CA ALA A 35 -18.58 -16.60 -14.25
C ALA A 35 -17.07 -16.59 -14.55
N ASP A 36 -16.31 -15.74 -13.85
CA ASP A 36 -14.86 -15.60 -14.02
C ASP A 36 -14.05 -16.70 -13.31
N TYR A 37 -14.69 -17.55 -12.49
CA TYR A 37 -14.02 -18.59 -11.71
C TYR A 37 -14.42 -19.99 -12.20
N PRO A 38 -13.47 -20.82 -12.67
CA PRO A 38 -13.81 -22.16 -13.12
C PRO A 38 -14.37 -23.01 -11.96
N PRO A 39 -15.35 -23.89 -12.22
CA PRO A 39 -15.88 -24.78 -11.20
C PRO A 39 -14.78 -25.61 -10.54
N GLY A 40 -14.68 -25.53 -9.21
CA GLY A 40 -13.63 -26.21 -8.43
C GLY A 40 -12.40 -25.35 -8.11
N ALA A 41 -12.37 -24.08 -8.51
CA ALA A 41 -11.34 -23.14 -8.06
C ALA A 41 -11.40 -22.97 -6.53
N VAL A 42 -10.31 -23.30 -5.84
CA VAL A 42 -10.12 -22.93 -4.44
C VAL A 42 -9.66 -21.47 -4.42
N PRO A 43 -10.38 -20.55 -3.73
CA PRO A 43 -9.94 -19.16 -3.66
C PRO A 43 -8.59 -19.09 -2.95
N GLN A 44 -7.73 -18.17 -3.39
CA GLN A 44 -6.47 -17.92 -2.72
C GLN A 44 -6.72 -17.57 -1.24
N PRO A 45 -5.82 -17.97 -0.33
CA PRO A 45 -6.01 -17.71 1.10
C PRO A 45 -6.12 -16.21 1.34
N ALA A 46 -7.00 -15.82 2.26
CA ALA A 46 -7.22 -14.42 2.59
C ALA A 46 -5.89 -13.73 2.94
N GLY A 47 -5.63 -12.59 2.28
CA GLY A 47 -4.42 -11.81 2.49
C GLY A 47 -3.32 -11.99 1.43
N THR A 48 -3.43 -12.94 0.51
CA THR A 48 -2.44 -13.13 -0.60
C THR A 48 -2.12 -11.82 -1.32
N PHE A 49 -3.14 -11.14 -1.82
CA PHE A 49 -2.96 -9.85 -2.49
C PHE A 49 -2.46 -8.75 -1.54
N ASN A 50 -2.93 -8.69 -0.29
CA ASN A 50 -2.44 -7.68 0.65
C ASN A 50 -0.94 -7.88 0.97
N CYS A 51 -0.51 -9.14 1.15
CA CYS A 51 0.88 -9.48 1.37
C CYS A 51 1.75 -9.11 0.17
N GLU A 52 1.31 -9.40 -1.06
CA GLU A 52 2.03 -9.01 -2.28
C GLU A 52 2.21 -7.48 -2.37
N TRP A 53 1.18 -6.71 -2.06
CA TRP A 53 1.26 -5.25 -2.08
C TRP A 53 2.19 -4.70 -0.98
N GLN A 54 2.12 -5.26 0.23
CA GLN A 54 3.01 -4.88 1.33
C GLN A 54 4.46 -5.19 1.01
N GLN A 55 4.72 -6.36 0.41
CA GLN A 55 6.06 -6.75 -0.02
C GLN A 55 6.58 -5.80 -1.11
N ALA A 56 5.77 -5.50 -2.13
CA ALA A 56 6.15 -4.55 -3.17
C ALA A 56 6.44 -3.14 -2.62
N GLN A 57 5.71 -2.69 -1.59
CA GLN A 57 6.00 -1.42 -0.91
C GLN A 57 7.31 -1.48 -0.11
N ALA A 58 7.56 -2.56 0.60
CA ALA A 58 8.80 -2.75 1.36
C ALA A 58 10.02 -2.80 0.42
N GLU A 59 9.94 -3.54 -0.69
CA GLU A 59 11.01 -3.62 -1.69
C GLU A 59 11.34 -2.26 -2.30
N ARG A 60 10.32 -1.44 -2.61
CA ARG A 60 10.54 -0.07 -3.09
C ARG A 60 11.19 0.83 -2.05
N ALA A 61 10.80 0.70 -0.78
CA ALA A 61 11.43 1.44 0.31
C ALA A 61 12.89 1.03 0.52
N GLU A 62 13.21 -0.26 0.36
CA GLU A 62 14.58 -0.74 0.41
C GLU A 62 15.44 -0.26 -0.77
N GLN A 63 14.85 -0.16 -1.97
CA GLN A 63 15.50 0.44 -3.13
C GLN A 63 15.79 1.92 -2.92
N ASP A 64 14.85 2.65 -2.30
CA ASP A 64 15.01 4.08 -2.03
C ASP A 64 16.18 4.37 -1.07
N ALA A 65 16.50 3.44 -0.18
CA ALA A 65 17.67 3.54 0.69
C ALA A 65 19.02 3.54 -0.07
N PHE A 66 19.04 3.33 -1.39
CA PHE A 66 20.23 3.45 -2.25
C PHE A 66 20.26 4.74 -3.08
N VAL A 67 19.34 5.67 -2.81
CA VAL A 67 19.23 6.97 -3.49
C VAL A 67 19.95 8.05 -2.69
N PHE A 68 20.89 8.74 -3.34
CA PHE A 68 21.57 9.93 -2.81
C PHE A 68 20.91 11.19 -3.33
N TYR A 69 20.10 11.81 -2.47
CA TYR A 69 19.37 13.04 -2.78
C TYR A 69 20.27 14.29 -2.76
N GLN A 70 19.81 15.37 -3.41
CA GLN A 70 20.55 16.64 -3.51
C GLN A 70 20.95 17.22 -2.15
N TYR A 71 20.12 17.08 -1.11
CA TYR A 71 20.39 17.63 0.22
C TYR A 71 21.51 16.90 0.97
N GLU A 72 21.94 15.73 0.51
CA GLU A 72 23.03 14.97 1.14
C GLU A 72 24.42 15.48 0.73
N TRP A 73 24.45 16.28 -0.34
CA TRP A 73 25.65 16.93 -0.84
C TRP A 73 25.82 18.31 -0.21
N GLN A 74 27.06 18.79 -0.16
CA GLN A 74 27.32 20.16 0.21
C GLN A 74 26.96 21.08 -0.96
N LEU A 75 25.83 21.80 -0.89
CA LEU A 75 25.40 22.85 -1.84
C LEU A 75 25.82 22.55 -3.30
N ASP A 76 26.79 23.32 -3.82
CA ASP A 76 27.28 23.24 -5.21
C ASP A 76 28.59 22.46 -5.36
N ALA A 77 28.93 21.63 -4.37
CA ALA A 77 30.15 20.82 -4.38
C ALA A 77 29.84 19.32 -4.60
N ALA A 78 30.88 18.61 -5.02
CA ALA A 78 30.89 17.14 -5.08
C ALA A 78 31.14 16.49 -3.71
N ALA A 79 31.39 17.28 -2.67
CA ALA A 79 31.66 16.79 -1.33
C ALA A 79 30.38 16.37 -0.61
N LEU A 80 30.41 15.21 0.05
CA LEU A 80 29.32 14.72 0.89
C LEU A 80 29.20 15.55 2.18
N SER A 81 27.96 15.78 2.63
CA SER A 81 27.68 16.33 3.96
C SER A 81 27.97 15.30 5.06
N PRO A 82 28.01 15.68 6.34
CA PRO A 82 28.09 14.71 7.44
C PRO A 82 26.92 13.71 7.45
N PHE A 83 25.74 14.13 6.97
CA PHE A 83 24.60 13.24 6.81
C PHE A 83 24.83 12.24 5.68
N GLY A 84 25.24 12.72 4.50
CA GLY A 84 25.56 11.86 3.35
C GLY A 84 26.66 10.84 3.67
N ASN A 85 27.70 11.22 4.43
CA ASN A 85 28.74 10.29 4.88
C ASN A 85 28.18 9.14 5.73
N ARG A 86 27.24 9.41 6.64
CA ARG A 86 26.58 8.34 7.42
C ARG A 86 25.72 7.46 6.52
N HIS A 87 25.05 8.05 5.53
CA HIS A 87 24.23 7.31 4.58
C HIS A 87 25.09 6.36 3.72
N VAL A 88 26.24 6.83 3.20
CA VAL A 88 27.21 5.97 2.48
C VAL A 88 27.63 4.78 3.34
N ALA A 89 27.91 4.97 4.63
CA ALA A 89 28.27 3.87 5.52
C ALA A 89 27.14 2.83 5.69
N GLN A 90 25.89 3.28 5.74
CA GLN A 90 24.72 2.38 5.80
C GLN A 90 24.54 1.61 4.49
N VAL A 91 24.68 2.29 3.35
CA VAL A 91 24.63 1.68 2.02
C VAL A 91 25.76 0.65 1.85
N ALA A 92 26.99 0.99 2.26
CA ALA A 92 28.16 0.11 2.24
C ALA A 92 27.92 -1.20 3.00
N ALA A 93 27.31 -1.14 4.19
CA ALA A 93 26.98 -2.33 4.96
C ALA A 93 25.94 -3.24 4.28
N GLY A 94 25.09 -2.69 3.41
CA GLY A 94 24.02 -3.42 2.72
C GLY A 94 24.32 -3.79 1.27
N LEU A 95 25.47 -3.40 0.74
CA LEU A 95 25.79 -3.44 -0.69
C LEU A 95 25.90 -4.87 -1.24
N GLU A 96 26.37 -5.81 -0.41
CA GLU A 96 26.48 -7.24 -0.75
C GLU A 96 25.12 -7.96 -0.75
N ALA A 97 24.27 -7.65 0.23
CA ALA A 97 22.99 -8.34 0.42
C ALA A 97 21.92 -7.90 -0.60
N ARG A 98 22.01 -6.66 -1.10
CA ARG A 98 20.98 -6.05 -1.95
C ARG A 98 21.61 -5.59 -3.26
N PRO A 99 21.25 -6.17 -4.42
CA PRO A 99 21.84 -5.84 -5.71
C PRO A 99 21.19 -4.61 -6.39
N TYR A 100 20.76 -3.61 -5.61
CA TYR A 100 20.11 -2.41 -6.16
C TYR A 100 21.15 -1.42 -6.71
N PRO A 101 20.84 -0.68 -7.81
CA PRO A 101 21.69 0.39 -8.28
C PRO A 101 21.75 1.51 -7.24
N ILE A 102 22.91 2.15 -7.16
CA ILE A 102 23.09 3.36 -6.35
C ILE A 102 22.74 4.54 -7.24
N VAL A 103 21.70 5.29 -6.87
CA VAL A 103 21.17 6.37 -7.69
C VAL A 103 21.60 7.71 -7.11
N ILE A 104 22.14 8.59 -7.94
CA ILE A 104 22.43 9.98 -7.59
C ILE A 104 21.38 10.86 -8.24
N GLU A 105 20.68 11.66 -7.43
CA GLU A 105 19.72 12.64 -7.94
C GLU A 105 20.43 13.71 -8.78
N PRO A 106 19.97 13.98 -10.02
CA PRO A 106 20.61 14.94 -10.91
C PRO A 106 20.49 16.37 -10.38
N SER A 107 21.60 17.12 -10.35
CA SER A 107 21.62 18.54 -9.99
C SER A 107 21.21 19.48 -11.14
N GLY A 108 21.15 18.94 -12.36
CA GLY A 108 21.02 19.73 -13.59
C GLY A 108 22.35 20.18 -14.18
N ASN A 109 23.48 19.88 -13.53
CA ASN A 109 24.82 20.09 -14.04
C ASN A 109 25.56 18.75 -14.20
N ALA A 110 25.72 18.31 -15.44
CA ALA A 110 26.31 17.01 -15.76
C ALA A 110 27.76 16.87 -15.27
N GLN A 111 28.55 17.95 -15.27
CA GLN A 111 29.93 17.90 -14.76
C GLN A 111 29.96 17.73 -13.23
N LEU A 112 29.04 18.38 -12.53
CA LEU A 112 28.90 18.22 -11.08
C LEU A 112 28.39 16.83 -10.71
N ASP A 113 27.41 16.32 -11.45
CA ASP A 113 26.84 14.99 -11.21
C ASP A 113 27.88 13.88 -11.44
N GLU A 114 28.73 14.03 -12.45
CA GLU A 114 29.84 13.11 -12.69
C GLU A 114 30.91 13.20 -11.58
N ALA A 115 31.23 14.42 -11.11
CA ALA A 115 32.14 14.59 -9.98
C ALA A 115 31.58 13.97 -8.69
N ARG A 116 30.27 14.06 -8.46
CA ARG A 116 29.57 13.40 -7.35
C ARG A 116 29.62 11.88 -7.47
N ARG A 117 29.43 11.35 -8.69
CA ARG A 117 29.57 9.91 -8.97
C ARG A 117 30.96 9.39 -8.60
N MET A 118 32.02 10.13 -8.97
CA MET A 118 33.39 9.78 -8.63
C MET A 118 33.67 9.89 -7.13
N ALA A 119 33.22 10.95 -6.47
CA ALA A 119 33.38 11.12 -5.02
C ALA A 119 32.69 10.00 -4.23
N LEU A 120 31.52 9.56 -4.67
CA LEU A 120 30.81 8.43 -4.06
C LEU A 120 31.55 7.12 -4.26
N TYR A 121 32.08 6.88 -5.47
CA TYR A 121 32.89 5.71 -5.78
C TYR A 121 34.13 5.62 -4.89
N GLU A 122 34.87 6.73 -4.76
CA GLU A 122 36.04 6.84 -3.88
C GLU A 122 35.66 6.56 -2.42
N LYS A 123 34.54 7.13 -1.95
CA LYS A 123 34.09 6.93 -0.57
C LYS A 123 33.69 5.48 -0.28
N LEU A 124 33.08 4.80 -1.24
CA LEU A 124 32.74 3.38 -1.12
C LEU A 124 34.00 2.51 -1.12
N ALA A 125 35.01 2.86 -1.93
CA ALA A 125 36.31 2.21 -1.94
C ALA A 125 37.04 2.36 -0.59
N GLU A 126 36.99 3.55 0.04
CA GLU A 126 37.54 3.77 1.38
C GLU A 126 36.93 2.85 2.46
N LEU A 127 35.66 2.48 2.29
CA LEU A 127 34.93 1.60 3.21
C LEU A 127 35.11 0.11 2.87
N ASN A 128 35.97 -0.23 1.90
CA ASN A 128 36.13 -1.58 1.35
C ASN A 128 34.84 -2.17 0.75
N ALA A 129 33.87 -1.33 0.40
CA ALA A 129 32.60 -1.73 -0.22
C ALA A 129 32.66 -1.42 -1.72
N ILE A 130 33.47 -2.20 -2.46
CA ILE A 130 33.70 -1.94 -3.88
C ILE A 130 32.41 -2.21 -4.67
N ALA A 131 31.77 -1.13 -5.12
CA ALA A 131 30.71 -1.20 -6.10
C ALA A 131 31.31 -1.22 -7.51
N GLU A 132 30.73 -2.01 -8.41
CA GLU A 132 31.01 -1.89 -9.84
C GLU A 132 30.74 -0.44 -10.29
N PRO A 133 31.62 0.22 -11.07
CA PRO A 133 31.43 1.61 -11.49
C PRO A 133 30.09 1.87 -12.20
N ASN A 134 29.56 0.85 -12.89
CA ASN A 134 28.28 0.90 -13.60
C ASN A 134 27.06 0.77 -12.69
N ARG A 135 27.25 0.43 -11.41
CA ARG A 135 26.18 0.35 -10.42
C ARG A 135 25.76 1.72 -9.89
N ILE A 136 26.65 2.71 -9.98
CA ILE A 136 26.38 4.09 -9.59
C ILE A 136 25.90 4.87 -10.81
N ILE A 137 24.63 5.25 -10.81
CA ILE A 137 23.98 5.93 -11.93
C ILE A 137 23.41 7.28 -11.51
N VAL A 138 23.41 8.24 -12.44
CA VAL A 138 22.71 9.51 -12.25
C VAL A 138 21.33 9.38 -12.89
N ALA A 139 20.29 9.39 -12.07
CA ALA A 139 18.92 9.23 -12.53
C ALA A 139 17.94 9.88 -11.55
N ARG A 140 16.73 10.17 -12.02
CA ARG A 140 15.67 10.65 -11.12
C ARG A 140 15.21 9.52 -10.19
N PRO A 141 15.07 9.79 -8.88
CA PRO A 141 14.57 8.79 -7.96
C PRO A 141 13.14 8.38 -8.29
N GLN A 142 12.78 7.12 -8.03
CA GLN A 142 11.42 6.65 -8.27
C GLN A 142 10.44 7.16 -7.20
N ALA A 143 10.93 7.39 -5.99
CA ALA A 143 10.21 8.05 -4.91
C ALA A 143 10.65 9.51 -4.84
N GLU A 144 10.18 10.36 -5.76
CA GLU A 144 10.44 11.80 -5.65
C GLU A 144 9.72 12.33 -4.39
N PRO A 145 10.43 13.06 -3.50
CA PRO A 145 9.75 13.75 -2.41
C PRO A 145 8.81 14.80 -2.99
N MET A 146 7.68 15.02 -2.33
CA MET A 146 6.82 16.13 -2.70
C MET A 146 7.54 17.45 -2.45
N TYR A 147 7.79 18.21 -3.51
CA TYR A 147 8.43 19.53 -3.39
C TYR A 147 7.52 20.47 -2.60
N GLY A 148 8.11 21.38 -1.82
CA GLY A 148 7.39 22.19 -0.82
C GLY A 148 6.22 23.04 -1.36
N LEU A 149 6.19 23.37 -2.66
CA LEU A 149 5.06 24.06 -3.30
C LEU A 149 3.94 23.11 -3.74
N GLU A 150 4.28 21.85 -4.06
CA GLU A 150 3.33 20.80 -4.46
C GLU A 150 2.69 20.13 -3.24
N ALA A 151 3.45 20.00 -2.16
CA ALA A 151 3.03 19.48 -0.85
C ALA A 151 1.69 20.08 -0.35
N PRO A 152 1.52 21.40 -0.25
CA PRO A 152 0.27 22.00 0.22
C PRO A 152 -0.89 21.86 -0.78
N ILE A 153 -0.62 21.77 -2.08
CA ILE A 153 -1.68 21.65 -3.11
C ILE A 153 -2.34 20.27 -3.01
N VAL A 154 -1.54 19.21 -2.96
CA VAL A 154 -2.05 17.84 -2.82
C VAL A 154 -2.58 17.59 -1.40
N GLY A 155 -1.89 18.11 -0.37
CA GLY A 155 -2.34 18.01 1.01
C GLY A 155 -3.71 18.62 1.24
N ARG A 156 -4.02 19.78 0.63
CA ARG A 156 -5.35 20.39 0.67
C ARG A 156 -6.42 19.54 -0.04
N GLY A 157 -6.07 18.89 -1.14
CA GLY A 157 -6.97 17.97 -1.84
C GLY A 157 -7.31 16.72 -1.01
N PHE A 158 -6.33 16.17 -0.29
CA PHE A 158 -6.49 14.92 0.47
C PHE A 158 -7.13 15.15 1.85
N ILE A 159 -6.73 16.21 2.56
CA ILE A 159 -7.24 16.53 3.92
C ILE A 159 -8.57 17.29 3.84
N GLY A 160 -8.79 18.10 2.79
CA GLY A 160 -10.04 18.83 2.58
C GLY A 160 -11.21 17.98 2.09
N ALA A 161 -10.94 16.82 1.47
CA ALA A 161 -11.99 15.92 0.96
C ALA A 161 -12.64 15.04 2.04
N GLY A 162 -12.04 14.93 3.23
CA GLY A 162 -12.55 14.07 4.31
C GLY A 162 -13.43 14.77 5.37
N GLY A 163 -13.65 16.09 5.26
CA GLY A 163 -14.03 16.91 6.42
C GLY A 163 -15.28 17.79 6.32
N ALA A 164 -16.07 17.72 5.24
CA ALA A 164 -17.29 18.53 5.15
C ALA A 164 -18.42 17.78 4.45
N GLY A 165 -19.26 17.11 5.25
CA GLY A 165 -20.61 16.77 4.80
C GLY A 165 -21.35 18.07 4.44
N GLY A 166 -21.85 18.15 3.21
CA GLY A 166 -22.50 19.37 2.73
C GLY A 166 -23.08 19.23 1.33
N GLN A 167 -24.26 18.61 1.28
CA GLN A 167 -25.32 18.86 0.30
C GLN A 167 -25.18 20.21 -0.45
N GLY A 168 -25.12 20.18 -1.79
CA GLY A 168 -25.66 21.26 -2.63
C GLY A 168 -24.68 22.10 -3.45
N GLY A 169 -24.34 21.58 -4.63
CA GLY A 169 -24.34 22.30 -5.92
C GLY A 169 -23.67 23.68 -6.03
N ARG A 170 -22.60 23.75 -6.83
CA ARG A 170 -22.55 24.49 -8.11
C ARG A 170 -21.14 24.44 -8.73
N GLY A 171 -21.05 23.73 -9.86
CA GLY A 171 -20.24 24.10 -11.04
C GLY A 171 -18.72 24.07 -10.92
N GLY A 172 -18.09 23.06 -11.51
CA GLY A 172 -16.64 23.06 -11.74
C GLY A 172 -16.09 21.70 -12.16
N GLN A 173 -16.36 21.34 -13.41
CA GLN A 173 -15.96 20.11 -14.09
C GLN A 173 -14.44 19.86 -14.04
N ALA A 174 -14.01 18.88 -13.24
CA ALA A 174 -12.72 18.20 -13.38
C ALA A 174 -12.90 16.76 -12.91
N GLY A 175 -12.74 15.81 -13.84
CA GLY A 175 -13.00 14.39 -13.64
C GLY A 175 -12.12 13.79 -12.55
N GLY A 176 -12.77 13.17 -11.57
CA GLY A 176 -12.18 12.31 -10.56
C GLY A 176 -13.21 11.23 -10.21
N PHE A 177 -12.74 9.98 -10.21
CA PHE A 177 -13.46 8.72 -9.97
C PHE A 177 -14.87 8.82 -9.34
N GLY A 178 -15.88 8.49 -10.14
CA GLY A 178 -17.23 8.17 -9.66
C GLY A 178 -18.27 9.26 -9.94
N GLY A 179 -18.77 9.34 -11.18
CA GLY A 179 -19.88 10.26 -11.49
C GLY A 179 -20.59 9.92 -12.80
N GLY A 180 -21.78 9.34 -12.70
CA GLY A 180 -22.71 9.10 -13.82
C GLY A 180 -23.34 7.70 -13.76
N ALA A 181 -24.30 7.43 -12.86
CA ALA A 181 -25.74 7.65 -13.04
C ALA A 181 -26.49 6.38 -13.51
N ASN A 182 -27.00 5.58 -12.56
CA ASN A 182 -28.43 5.24 -12.40
C ASN A 182 -28.66 4.09 -11.40
N GLY A 183 -29.42 4.35 -10.32
CA GLY A 183 -30.29 3.35 -9.69
C GLY A 183 -30.15 3.09 -8.19
N GLY A 184 -30.92 3.83 -7.36
CA GLY A 184 -31.36 3.44 -6.00
C GLY A 184 -30.31 3.62 -4.90
N GLY A 185 -30.43 4.54 -3.94
CA GLY A 185 -31.62 4.82 -3.14
C GLY A 185 -31.60 3.97 -1.86
N PHE A 186 -30.78 4.35 -0.86
CA PHE A 186 -30.92 3.88 0.52
C PHE A 186 -30.90 5.08 1.46
N GLY A 187 -32.02 5.80 1.47
CA GLY A 187 -32.40 6.65 2.57
C GLY A 187 -33.45 5.94 3.43
N GLY A 188 -33.22 5.88 4.73
CA GLY A 188 -34.26 5.88 5.75
C GLY A 188 -34.72 4.53 6.30
N GLY A 189 -34.52 4.34 7.62
CA GLY A 189 -35.22 3.31 8.39
C GLY A 189 -34.57 3.03 9.75
N GLY A 190 -34.76 3.91 10.73
CA GLY A 190 -34.22 3.74 12.08
C GLY A 190 -34.95 2.69 12.92
N MET A 191 -34.19 2.00 13.76
CA MET A 191 -34.50 1.37 15.05
C MET A 191 -33.13 1.27 15.74
N GLY A 192 -32.81 1.89 16.88
CA GLY A 192 -33.58 1.99 18.11
C GLY A 192 -32.87 1.14 19.18
N GLY A 193 -32.10 1.78 20.06
CA GLY A 193 -31.81 1.27 21.41
C GLY A 193 -30.54 0.41 21.61
N GLY A 194 -29.72 0.83 22.59
CA GLY A 194 -28.74 -0.05 23.22
C GLY A 194 -27.42 0.62 23.61
N GLY A 195 -27.47 1.55 24.59
CA GLY A 195 -26.26 2.01 25.25
C GLY A 195 -25.64 0.90 26.11
N PHE A 196 -24.32 0.77 26.06
CA PHE A 196 -23.52 0.15 27.10
C PHE A 196 -22.41 1.11 27.50
N GLY A 197 -22.64 1.76 28.63
CA GLY A 197 -21.61 2.44 29.42
C GLY A 197 -20.99 1.48 30.43
N GLY A 198 -19.82 1.89 30.94
CA GLY A 198 -19.03 1.25 31.99
C GLY A 198 -17.73 0.70 31.42
N GLY A 199 -16.53 1.16 31.78
CA GLY A 199 -16.08 1.81 33.00
C GLY A 199 -14.88 1.02 33.55
N MET A 200 -13.92 1.73 34.16
CA MET A 200 -12.64 1.27 34.73
C MET A 200 -11.51 1.12 33.69
N GLY A 201 -10.33 1.68 33.88
CA GLY A 201 -9.74 2.42 35.00
C GLY A 201 -8.23 2.45 34.76
N GLY A 202 -7.63 3.63 34.83
CA GLY A 202 -6.18 3.77 34.77
C GLY A 202 -5.52 3.20 36.02
N MET A 203 -4.34 2.62 35.85
CA MET A 203 -3.32 2.50 36.87
C MET A 203 -1.96 2.56 36.18
N PHE A 204 -1.07 3.27 36.87
CA PHE A 204 0.33 3.55 36.61
C PHE A 204 1.15 2.35 36.12
#